data_AF-A0A947HKW2-F1
#
_entry.id   AF-A0A947HKW2-F1
#
_cell.length_a   1.000
_cell.length_b   1.000
_cell.length_c   1.000
_cell.angle_alpha   90.00
_cell.angle_beta   90.00
_cell.angle_gamma   90.00
#
_symmetry.space_group_name_H-M   'P 1'
#
loop_
_entity.id
_entity.type
_entity.pdbx_description
1 polymer ?
#
loop_
_entity_poly.entity_id
_entity_poly.type
_entity_poly.pdbx_seq_one_letter_code
_entity_poly.pdbx_strand_id
1 'polypeptide(L)'
;MEYRQPQRRGVRRQDGRRRAERLTLDAHRRVFQIATSSAWLVRKPTRDLVVTSVECCEADGRNLASLIGERKPGWSEPLVWRSLVEASSRLS
;
A
#
# COMPACT_ATOMS: atom_id res chain seq x y z
N MET A 1 4.80 49.37 63.48
CA MET A 1 4.78 50.33 62.35
C MET A 1 4.61 49.52 61.08
N GLU A 2 3.45 49.67 60.46
CA GLU A 2 3.08 49.01 59.21
C GLU A 2 3.58 49.87 58.04
N TYR A 3 4.31 49.27 57.11
CA TYR A 3 4.74 49.96 55.89
C TYR A 3 4.17 49.24 54.67
N ARG A 4 3.36 49.99 53.91
CA ARG A 4 2.55 49.57 52.77
C ARG A 4 3.42 49.28 51.53
N GLN A 5 3.08 48.21 50.81
CA GLN A 5 3.71 47.77 49.56
C GLN A 5 3.64 48.81 48.43
N PRO A 6 4.53 48.73 47.42
CA PRO A 6 4.20 49.09 46.06
C PRO A 6 4.06 47.84 45.18
N GLN A 7 2.93 47.73 44.49
CA GLN A 7 2.70 46.75 43.44
C GLN A 7 3.53 47.06 42.18
N ARG A 8 4.04 46.02 41.51
CA ARG A 8 4.42 46.09 40.10
C ARG A 8 3.87 44.92 39.28
N ARG A 9 3.21 45.33 38.19
CA ARG A 9 2.58 44.56 37.12
C ARG A 9 3.49 43.50 36.49
N GLY A 10 2.89 42.33 36.25
CA GLY A 10 2.74 41.78 34.90
C GLY A 10 3.95 41.05 34.31
N VAL A 11 3.94 39.71 34.39
CA VAL A 11 4.50 38.85 33.34
C VAL A 11 3.51 37.70 33.13
N ARG A 12 2.72 37.76 32.05
CA ARG A 12 1.99 36.59 31.56
C ARG A 12 3.04 35.56 31.12
N ARG A 13 3.12 34.43 31.81
CA ARG A 13 3.74 33.23 31.26
C ARG A 13 2.76 32.62 30.26
N GLN A 14 3.05 32.69 28.96
CA GLN A 14 2.41 31.84 27.96
C GLN A 14 3.12 30.48 28.01
N ASP A 15 2.43 29.50 28.57
CA ASP A 15 2.67 28.06 28.44
C ASP A 15 1.46 27.55 27.63
N GLY A 16 1.49 26.74 26.59
CA GLY A 16 2.50 25.85 26.04
C GLY A 16 1.70 24.74 25.34
N ARG A 17 2.01 24.44 24.07
CA ARG A 17 1.56 23.23 23.32
C ARG A 17 0.04 23.20 23.00
N ARG A 18 -0.43 22.95 21.78
CA ARG A 18 0.00 22.01 20.74
C ARG A 18 -0.40 22.56 19.36
N ARG A 19 0.54 22.59 18.42
CA ARG A 19 0.26 22.72 16.99
C ARG A 19 -0.21 21.35 16.52
N ALA A 20 -1.49 21.19 16.23
CA ALA A 20 -2.01 19.98 15.61
C ALA A 20 -1.73 20.06 14.11
N GLU A 21 -0.51 19.70 13.69
CA GLU A 21 -0.20 19.45 12.29
C GLU A 21 -0.80 18.09 11.91
N ARG A 22 -1.96 18.14 11.26
CA ARG A 22 -2.70 16.97 10.82
C ARG A 22 -2.08 16.44 9.53
N LEU A 23 -1.23 15.43 9.71
CA LEU A 23 -0.88 14.31 8.81
C LEU A 23 -1.02 14.56 7.30
N THR A 24 0.12 14.73 6.62
CA THR A 24 0.24 14.60 5.16
C THR A 24 -0.14 13.18 4.74
N LEU A 25 -1.23 13.04 3.99
CA LEU A 25 -1.60 11.79 3.35
C LEU A 25 -0.78 11.64 2.06
N ASP A 26 0.34 10.93 2.11
CA ASP A 26 1.20 10.75 0.95
C ASP A 26 0.82 9.49 0.15
N ALA A 27 -0.25 9.60 -0.64
CA ALA A 27 -0.73 8.49 -1.47
C ALA A 27 0.16 8.29 -2.70
N HIS A 28 1.16 7.40 -2.58
CA HIS A 28 2.03 7.02 -3.69
C HIS A 28 1.34 6.00 -4.61
N ARG A 29 0.54 6.47 -5.58
CA ARG A 29 0.09 5.61 -6.69
C ARG A 29 1.20 5.51 -7.72
N ARG A 30 1.87 4.35 -7.79
CA ARG A 30 2.78 4.02 -8.89
C ARG A 30 2.02 3.23 -9.96
N VAL A 31 1.97 3.80 -11.16
CA VAL A 31 1.45 3.13 -12.35
C VAL A 31 2.65 2.66 -13.16
N PHE A 32 2.59 1.42 -13.63
CA PHE A 32 3.55 0.88 -14.59
C PHE A 32 2.79 0.33 -15.79
N GLN A 33 3.39 0.46 -16.97
CA GLN A 33 2.86 -0.06 -18.22
C GLN A 33 3.86 -1.06 -18.79
N ILE A 34 3.37 -2.21 -19.24
CA ILE A 34 4.18 -3.28 -19.81
C ILE A 34 3.66 -3.55 -21.21
N ALA A 35 4.52 -3.41 -22.21
CA ALA A 35 4.25 -3.91 -23.55
C ALA A 35 4.55 -5.40 -23.57
N THR A 36 3.57 -6.23 -23.93
CA THR A 36 3.68 -7.69 -23.92
C THR A 36 2.98 -8.27 -25.14
N SER A 37 3.49 -9.40 -25.65
CA SER A 37 2.88 -10.11 -26.79
C SER A 37 1.80 -11.08 -26.35
N SER A 38 1.93 -11.67 -25.16
CA SER A 38 0.93 -12.58 -24.59
C SER A 38 0.91 -12.49 -23.07
N ALA A 39 -0.26 -12.71 -22.48
CA ALA A 39 -0.42 -12.82 -21.04
C ALA A 39 -1.15 -14.11 -20.70
N TRP A 40 -0.66 -14.81 -19.67
CA TRP A 40 -1.16 -16.13 -19.28
C TRP A 40 -1.62 -16.12 -17.82
N LEU A 41 -2.79 -16.72 -17.57
CA LEU A 41 -3.21 -17.04 -16.22
C LEU A 41 -2.69 -18.42 -15.84
N VAL A 42 -1.75 -18.48 -14.90
CA VAL A 42 -1.11 -19.74 -14.49
C VAL A 42 -1.52 -20.09 -13.07
N ARG A 43 -1.97 -21.33 -12.86
CA ARG A 43 -2.31 -21.87 -11.52
C ARG A 43 -1.31 -22.95 -11.15
N LYS A 44 -0.41 -22.63 -10.20
CA LYS A 44 0.65 -23.51 -9.73
C LYS A 44 0.24 -24.15 -8.41
N PRO A 45 0.03 -25.48 -8.35
CA PRO A 45 -0.11 -26.16 -7.08
C PRO A 45 1.17 -25.98 -6.25
N THR A 46 1.03 -25.61 -4.99
CA THR A 46 2.15 -25.63 -4.03
C THR A 46 1.84 -26.61 -2.90
N ARG A 47 2.82 -26.87 -2.04
CA ARG A 47 2.66 -27.81 -0.91
C ARG A 47 1.43 -27.51 -0.06
N ASP A 48 1.16 -26.22 0.15
CA ASP A 48 0.09 -25.80 1.04
C ASP A 48 -1.19 -25.52 0.25
N LEU A 49 -1.12 -24.67 -0.80
CA LEU A 49 -2.28 -24.20 -1.56
C LEU A 49 -1.92 -23.82 -3.00
N VAL A 50 -2.91 -23.66 -3.87
CA VAL A 50 -2.70 -23.16 -5.24
C VAL A 50 -2.29 -21.68 -5.21
N VAL A 51 -1.33 -21.33 -6.06
CA VAL A 51 -0.93 -19.95 -6.36
C VAL A 51 -1.29 -19.62 -7.79
N THR A 52 -1.90 -18.47 -8.00
CA THR A 52 -2.30 -17.94 -9.29
C THR A 52 -1.39 -16.76 -9.65
N SER A 53 -0.74 -16.83 -10.81
CA SER A 53 0.05 -15.74 -11.40
C SER A 53 -0.56 -15.28 -12.72
N VAL A 54 -0.41 -13.98 -13.00
CA VAL A 54 -0.53 -13.43 -14.36
C VAL A 54 0.88 -13.23 -14.88
N GLU A 55 1.23 -13.92 -15.95
CA GLU A 55 2.57 -13.92 -16.53
C GLU A 55 2.54 -13.26 -17.90
N CYS A 56 3.26 -12.14 -18.04
CA CYS A 56 3.38 -11.38 -19.29
C CYS A 56 4.66 -11.78 -20.01
N CYS A 57 4.57 -12.12 -21.29
CA CYS A 57 5.69 -12.63 -22.07
C CYS A 57 5.90 -11.85 -23.39
N GLU A 58 7.13 -11.84 -23.89
CA GLU A 58 7.45 -11.45 -25.27
C GLU A 58 7.12 -12.58 -26.26
N ALA A 59 7.20 -12.28 -27.55
CA ALA A 59 6.89 -13.23 -28.62
C ALA A 59 7.81 -14.46 -28.63
N ASP A 60 9.03 -14.34 -28.11
CA ASP A 60 9.99 -15.44 -27.96
C ASP A 60 9.76 -16.28 -26.69
N GLY A 61 8.74 -15.96 -25.89
CA GLY A 61 8.42 -16.63 -24.64
C GLY A 61 9.19 -16.11 -23.41
N ARG A 62 10.02 -15.06 -23.55
CA ARG A 62 10.71 -14.45 -22.41
C ARG A 62 9.72 -13.81 -21.44
N ASN A 63 9.80 -14.17 -20.16
CA ASN A 63 8.97 -13.56 -19.11
C ASN A 63 9.40 -12.12 -18.85
N LEU A 64 8.47 -11.19 -18.99
CA LEU A 64 8.66 -9.76 -18.72
C LEU A 64 8.29 -9.40 -17.29
N ALA A 65 7.18 -9.98 -16.81
CA ALA A 65 6.69 -9.73 -15.47
C ALA A 65 5.77 -10.86 -15.01
N SER A 66 5.71 -11.02 -13.69
CA SER A 66 4.78 -11.91 -13.01
C SER A 66 4.07 -11.14 -11.89
N LEU A 67 2.75 -11.13 -11.93
CA LEU A 67 1.91 -10.53 -10.90
C LEU A 67 1.29 -11.64 -10.05
N ILE A 68 1.36 -11.49 -8.73
CA ILE A 68 0.80 -12.42 -7.75
C ILE A 68 0.07 -11.65 -6.65
N GLY A 69 -0.93 -12.30 -6.04
CA GLY A 69 -1.57 -11.77 -4.84
C GLY A 69 -0.64 -11.88 -3.63
N GLU A 70 -0.40 -10.75 -2.96
CA GLU A 70 0.40 -10.73 -1.74
C GLU A 70 -0.18 -11.66 -0.67
N ARG A 71 0.64 -12.58 -0.15
CA ARG A 71 0.25 -13.53 0.90
C ARG A 71 1.48 -14.06 1.62
N LYS A 72 1.27 -14.65 2.79
CA LYS A 72 2.29 -15.43 3.51
C LYS A 72 2.29 -16.90 3.05
N PRO A 73 3.41 -17.64 3.20
CA PRO A 73 3.42 -19.10 3.04
C PRO A 73 2.37 -19.78 3.92
N GLY A 74 1.71 -20.83 3.43
CA GLY A 74 0.59 -21.49 4.10
C GLY A 74 -0.76 -20.75 4.05
N TRP A 75 -0.83 -19.51 3.54
CA TRP A 75 -2.08 -18.74 3.46
C TRP A 75 -2.65 -18.77 2.05
N SER A 76 -3.99 -18.78 1.96
CA SER A 76 -4.73 -18.64 0.71
C SER A 76 -4.50 -17.29 0.07
N GLU A 77 -4.66 -17.24 -1.25
CA GLU A 77 -4.64 -15.99 -1.99
C GLU A 77 -5.77 -15.05 -1.53
N PRO A 78 -5.49 -13.73 -1.42
CA PRO A 78 -6.51 -12.74 -1.09
C PRO A 78 -7.72 -12.88 -2.02
N LEU A 79 -8.93 -12.77 -1.46
CA LEU A 79 -10.15 -12.86 -2.27
C LEU A 79 -10.16 -11.81 -3.39
N VAL A 80 -9.70 -10.59 -3.10
CA VAL A 80 -9.57 -9.52 -4.09
C VAL A 80 -8.70 -9.91 -5.27
N TRP A 81 -7.56 -10.57 -5.04
CA TRP A 81 -6.69 -11.06 -6.11
C TRP A 81 -7.42 -12.12 -6.95
N ARG A 82 -8.01 -13.11 -6.30
CA ARG A 82 -8.75 -14.19 -6.97
C ARG A 82 -9.88 -13.65 -7.85
N SER A 83 -10.63 -12.66 -7.37
CA SER A 83 -11.68 -12.01 -8.14
C SER A 83 -11.14 -11.20 -9.33
N LEU A 84 -10.03 -10.49 -9.16
CA LEU A 84 -9.40 -9.70 -10.23
C LEU A 84 -8.92 -10.58 -11.39
N VAL A 85 -8.21 -11.67 -11.08
CA VAL A 85 -7.68 -12.56 -12.12
C VAL A 85 -8.78 -13.31 -12.86
N GLU A 86 -9.85 -13.70 -12.16
CA GLU A 86 -11.00 -14.38 -12.75
C GLU A 86 -11.86 -13.46 -13.64
N ALA A 87 -11.90 -12.16 -13.33
CA ALA A 87 -12.51 -11.18 -14.22
C ALA A 87 -11.66 -10.97 -15.49
N SER A 88 -10.34 -11.01 -15.35
CA SER A 88 -9.40 -10.79 -16.45
C SER A 88 -9.37 -11.96 -17.45
N SER A 89 -9.54 -13.20 -16.99
CA SER A 89 -9.56 -14.39 -17.85
C SER A 89 -10.79 -14.49 -18.75
N ARG A 90 -11.78 -13.60 -18.59
CA ARG A 90 -12.97 -13.54 -19.45
C ARG A 90 -12.79 -12.65 -20.68
N LEU A 91 -11.69 -11.92 -20.75
CA LEU A 91 -11.41 -10.93 -21.79
C LEU A 91 -10.49 -11.47 -22.90
N SER A 92 -10.07 -12.74 -22.83
CA SER A 92 -9.23 -13.41 -23.84
C SER A 92 -10.04 -14.06 -24.95
#